data_AF-A0A163XNR9-F1
#
_entry.id   AF-A0A163XNR9-F1
#
_cell.length_a   1.000
_cell.length_b   1.000
_cell.length_c   1.000
_cell.angle_alpha   90.00
_cell.angle_beta   90.00
_cell.angle_gamma   90.00
#
_symmetry.space_group_name_H-M   'P 1'
#
loop_
_entity.id
_entity.type
_entity.pdbx_description
1 polymer ?
#
loop_
_entity_poly.entity_id
_entity_poly.type
_entity_poly.pdbx_seq_one_letter_code
_entity_poly.pdbx_strand_id
1 'polypeptide(L)'
;MALFAHCVALTTNAVRLPSERRPRALATTNRLAEAVSLDMAAHWAPSVQTYLGRVTKTHILAAVREAVSIEAVDRIADMKKQDMAEAAEQLLVGTGWLPALMRAPRVAQAPAEHPQADAVTETNSDAYSVAAE
;
A
#
# COMPACT_ATOMS: atom_id res chain seq x y z
N MET A 1 -21.71 16.88 0.71
CA MET A 1 -21.02 15.65 1.13
C MET A 1 -19.99 15.84 2.27
N ALA A 2 -19.53 17.06 2.56
CA ALA A 2 -18.52 17.31 3.61
C ALA A 2 -18.93 16.83 5.03
N LEU A 3 -20.18 17.04 5.44
CA LEU A 3 -20.67 16.59 6.76
C LEU A 3 -20.63 15.06 6.89
N PHE A 4 -21.08 14.34 5.86
CA PHE A 4 -21.06 12.88 5.86
C PHE A 4 -19.63 12.35 5.94
N ALA A 5 -18.71 12.90 5.13
CA ALA A 5 -17.30 12.54 5.18
C ALA A 5 -16.69 12.80 6.58
N HIS A 6 -17.04 13.94 7.20
CA HIS A 6 -16.60 14.28 8.56
C HIS A 6 -17.10 13.26 9.60
N CYS A 7 -18.38 12.90 9.57
CA CYS A 7 -18.95 11.90 10.48
C CYS A 7 -18.32 10.51 10.30
N VAL A 8 -18.08 10.08 9.06
CA VAL A 8 -17.44 8.79 8.75
C VAL A 8 -15.98 8.77 9.24
N ALA A 9 -15.24 9.86 9.03
CA ALA A 9 -13.85 9.96 9.48
C ALA A 9 -13.71 9.83 11.01
N LEU A 10 -14.69 10.33 11.78
CA LEU A 10 -14.68 10.24 13.25
C LEU A 10 -15.10 8.87 13.80
N THR A 11 -15.74 8.02 12.99
CA THR A 11 -16.33 6.75 13.45
C THR A 11 -15.60 5.51 12.92
N THR A 12 -14.80 5.67 11.88
CA THR A 12 -14.05 4.56 11.28
C THR A 12 -12.87 4.16 12.17
N ASN A 13 -12.83 2.90 12.61
CA ASN A 13 -11.74 2.36 13.44
C ASN A 13 -11.07 1.16 12.77
N ALA A 14 -9.88 1.40 12.21
CA ALA A 14 -9.03 0.39 11.56
C ALA A 14 -7.92 -0.18 12.46
N VAL A 15 -7.92 0.12 13.77
CA VAL A 15 -6.86 -0.35 14.70
C VAL A 15 -6.93 -1.87 14.87
N ARG A 16 -5.77 -2.53 14.73
CA ARG A 16 -5.61 -3.96 14.95
C ARG A 16 -5.00 -4.22 16.32
N LEU A 17 -5.78 -4.82 17.22
CA LEU A 17 -5.33 -5.24 18.55
C LEU A 17 -5.06 -6.76 18.56
N PRO A 18 -4.01 -7.24 19.25
CA PRO A 18 -3.65 -8.67 19.27
C PRO A 18 -4.77 -9.60 19.78
N SER A 19 -5.54 -9.14 20.77
CA SER A 19 -6.62 -9.90 21.39
C SER A 19 -7.96 -9.76 20.67
N GLU A 20 -8.08 -8.85 19.71
CA GLU A 20 -9.36 -8.49 19.11
C GLU A 20 -9.54 -9.09 17.71
N ARG A 21 -10.65 -9.80 17.50
CA ARG A 21 -10.98 -10.42 16.21
C ARG A 21 -12.21 -9.75 15.59
N ARG A 22 -11.99 -8.67 14.84
CA ARG A 22 -13.04 -7.96 14.07
C ARG A 22 -12.77 -7.98 12.55
N PRO A 23 -12.77 -9.16 11.90
CA PRO A 23 -12.40 -9.27 10.48
C PRO A 23 -13.33 -8.48 9.55
N ARG A 24 -14.63 -8.42 9.87
CA ARG A 24 -15.60 -7.63 9.08
C ARG A 24 -15.33 -6.13 9.15
N ALA A 25 -15.02 -5.59 10.33
CA ALA A 25 -14.74 -4.18 10.49
C ALA A 25 -13.48 -3.78 9.71
N LEU A 26 -12.40 -4.59 9.81
CA LEU A 26 -11.16 -4.36 9.08
C LEU A 26 -11.35 -4.48 7.55
N ALA A 27 -12.18 -5.42 7.09
CA ALA A 27 -12.52 -5.53 5.67
C ALA A 27 -13.27 -4.28 5.17
N THR A 28 -14.19 -3.73 5.96
CA THR A 28 -14.90 -2.49 5.62
C THR A 28 -13.95 -1.30 5.55
N THR A 29 -13.02 -1.17 6.50
CA THR A 29 -12.04 -0.07 6.46
C THR A 29 -11.09 -0.17 5.27
N ASN A 30 -10.71 -1.39 4.88
CA ASN A 30 -9.89 -1.61 3.68
C ASN A 30 -10.63 -1.21 2.40
N ARG A 31 -11.91 -1.59 2.26
CA ARG A 31 -12.74 -1.16 1.13
C ARG A 31 -12.91 0.37 1.09
N LEU A 32 -13.04 1.01 2.25
CA LEU A 32 -13.09 2.46 2.32
C LEU A 32 -11.79 3.08 1.83
N ALA A 33 -10.64 2.57 2.28
CA ALA A 33 -9.31 3.02 1.84
C ALA A 33 -9.12 2.86 0.32
N GLU A 34 -9.57 1.74 -0.25
CA GLU A 34 -9.60 1.52 -1.71
C GLU A 34 -10.50 2.53 -2.43
N ALA A 35 -11.73 2.71 -1.95
CA ALA A 35 -12.71 3.60 -2.58
C ALA A 35 -12.26 5.07 -2.60
N VAL A 36 -11.49 5.50 -1.60
CA VAL A 36 -10.92 6.86 -1.55
C VAL A 36 -9.50 6.94 -2.11
N SER A 37 -8.97 5.84 -2.66
CA SER A 37 -7.59 5.73 -3.16
C SER A 37 -6.56 6.23 -2.13
N LEU A 38 -6.71 5.82 -0.87
CA LEU A 38 -5.83 6.24 0.22
C LEU A 38 -4.41 5.68 0.03
N ASP A 39 -3.47 6.56 -0.27
CA ASP A 39 -2.04 6.26 -0.22
C ASP A 39 -1.45 6.71 1.11
N MET A 40 -1.23 5.76 2.02
CA MET A 40 -0.62 6.05 3.32
C MET A 40 0.85 6.50 3.21
N ALA A 41 1.57 6.14 2.15
CA ALA A 41 2.98 6.52 1.98
C ALA A 41 3.13 8.02 1.66
N ALA A 42 2.09 8.64 1.10
CA ALA A 42 2.02 10.08 0.88
C ALA A 42 1.80 10.89 2.17
N HIS A 43 1.25 10.26 3.23
CA HIS A 43 0.81 10.95 4.44
C HIS A 43 1.63 10.60 5.68
N TRP A 44 2.49 9.59 5.60
CA TRP A 44 3.23 9.10 6.75
C TRP A 44 4.62 8.58 6.35
N ALA A 45 5.61 8.86 7.19
CA ALA A 45 6.96 8.34 7.07
C ALA A 45 7.46 7.77 8.40
N PRO A 46 8.28 6.70 8.36
CA PRO A 46 8.90 6.15 9.56
C PRO A 46 9.97 7.11 10.09
N SER A 47 9.83 7.53 11.35
CA SER A 47 10.85 8.30 12.08
C SER A 47 11.12 7.66 13.45
N VAL A 48 12.17 8.11 14.12
CA VAL A 48 12.49 7.78 15.51
C VAL A 48 11.31 8.12 16.42
N GLN A 49 10.69 9.29 16.23
CA GLN A 49 9.56 9.75 17.04
C GLN A 49 8.27 8.95 16.79
N THR A 50 8.01 8.56 15.53
CA THR A 50 6.74 7.91 15.16
C THR A 50 6.78 6.39 15.37
N TYR A 51 7.79 5.71 14.84
CA TYR A 51 7.82 4.24 14.75
C TYR A 51 9.14 3.63 15.24
N LEU A 52 10.28 4.08 14.71
CA LEU A 52 11.57 3.42 14.88
C LEU A 52 12.05 3.42 16.33
N GLY A 53 11.75 4.47 17.11
CA GLY A 53 12.06 4.50 18.54
C GLY A 53 11.22 3.54 19.39
N ARG A 54 10.03 3.13 18.91
CA ARG A 54 9.05 2.33 19.64
C ARG A 54 9.17 0.83 19.38
N VAL A 55 9.73 0.44 18.25
CA VAL A 55 9.89 -0.98 17.89
C VAL A 55 11.21 -1.58 18.38
N THR A 56 11.35 -2.90 18.27
CA THR A 56 12.59 -3.61 18.63
C THR A 56 13.66 -3.42 17.55
N LYS A 57 14.94 -3.59 17.90
CA LYS A 57 16.05 -3.57 16.92
C LYS A 57 15.77 -4.50 15.73
N THR A 58 15.27 -5.70 16.00
CA THR A 58 14.92 -6.69 14.96
C THR A 58 13.88 -6.16 13.95
N HIS A 59 12.88 -5.39 14.40
CA HIS A 59 11.90 -4.79 13.51
C HIS A 59 12.49 -3.63 12.69
N ILE A 60 13.41 -2.84 13.28
CA ILE A 60 14.13 -1.79 12.54
C ILE A 60 14.94 -2.42 11.41
N LEU A 61 15.72 -3.47 11.70
CA LEU A 61 16.50 -4.18 10.69
C LEU A 61 15.62 -4.82 9.61
N ALA A 62 14.47 -5.39 9.99
CA ALA A 62 13.51 -5.94 9.03
C ALA A 62 12.95 -4.85 8.09
N ALA A 63 12.64 -3.66 8.62
CA ALA A 63 12.17 -2.52 7.83
C ALA A 63 13.23 -2.07 6.82
N VAL A 64 14.48 -1.90 7.26
CA VAL A 64 15.60 -1.50 6.39
C VAL A 64 15.89 -2.56 5.33
N ARG A 65 15.82 -3.85 5.69
CA ARG A 65 15.97 -4.96 4.74
C ARG A 65 14.94 -4.91 3.62
N GLU A 66 13.69 -4.65 3.98
CA GLU A 66 12.57 -4.64 3.04
C GLU A 66 12.58 -3.40 2.13
N ALA A 67 12.97 -2.25 2.68
CA ALA A 67 12.94 -0.97 1.97
C ALA A 67 14.20 -0.68 1.15
N VAL A 68 15.36 -1.14 1.61
CA VAL A 68 16.67 -0.73 1.07
C VAL A 68 17.46 -1.94 0.59
N SER A 69 18.13 -2.66 1.50
CA SER A 69 18.91 -3.86 1.16
C SER A 69 19.42 -4.58 2.41
N ILE A 70 20.02 -5.76 2.22
CA ILE A 70 20.69 -6.52 3.30
C ILE A 70 22.01 -5.83 3.70
N GLU A 71 22.76 -5.27 2.74
CA GLU A 71 24.02 -4.55 3.01
C GLU A 71 23.79 -3.30 3.89
N ALA A 72 22.63 -2.66 3.75
CA ALA A 72 22.24 -1.55 4.61
C ALA A 72 21.97 -2.00 6.06
N VAL A 73 21.43 -3.21 6.25
CA VAL A 73 21.22 -3.82 7.57
C VAL A 73 22.55 -4.08 8.27
N ASP A 74 23.52 -4.66 7.57
CA ASP A 74 24.83 -5.00 8.13
C ASP A 74 25.57 -3.75 8.64
N ARG A 75 25.41 -2.61 7.96
CA ARG A 75 25.99 -1.32 8.37
C ARG A 75 25.45 -0.79 9.70
N ILE A 76 24.22 -1.14 10.09
CA ILE A 76 23.55 -0.59 11.28
C ILE A 76 23.33 -1.63 12.38
N ALA A 77 23.59 -2.92 12.12
CA ALA A 77 23.24 -4.02 13.01
C ALA A 77 23.85 -3.91 14.43
N ASP A 78 25.11 -3.48 14.51
CA ASP A 78 25.86 -3.40 15.77
C ASP A 78 25.63 -2.09 16.54
N MET A 79 24.86 -1.16 15.98
CA MET A 79 24.60 0.13 16.61
C MET A 79 23.74 0.00 17.87
N LYS A 80 23.88 0.98 18.77
CA LYS A 80 22.95 1.14 19.90
C LYS A 80 21.55 1.49 19.36
N LYS A 81 20.50 1.25 20.16
CA LYS A 81 19.12 1.34 19.67
C LYS A 81 18.76 2.74 19.13
N GLN A 82 19.19 3.80 19.81
CA GLN A 82 18.89 5.17 19.37
C GLN A 82 19.60 5.49 18.06
N ASP A 83 20.93 5.30 18.03
CA ASP A 83 21.75 5.49 16.82
C ASP A 83 21.26 4.65 15.63
N MET A 84 20.84 3.39 15.88
CA MET A 84 20.24 2.51 14.87
C MET A 84 18.92 3.07 14.32
N ALA A 85 18.07 3.63 15.18
CA ALA A 85 16.80 4.20 14.78
C ALA A 85 17.00 5.47 13.95
N GLU A 86 17.96 6.32 14.31
CA GLU A 86 18.34 7.53 13.57
C GLU A 86 18.93 7.18 12.19
N ALA A 87 19.86 6.22 12.15
CA ALA A 87 20.43 5.74 10.89
C ALA A 87 19.36 5.09 9.99
N ALA A 88 18.47 4.29 10.57
CA ALA A 88 17.37 3.69 9.82
C ALA A 88 16.38 4.74 9.31
N GLU A 89 16.10 5.82 10.05
CA GLU A 89 15.28 6.92 9.56
C GLU A 89 15.86 7.49 8.27
N GLN A 90 17.16 7.84 8.27
CA GLN A 90 17.84 8.38 7.10
C GLN A 90 17.81 7.42 5.89
N LEU A 91 17.96 6.12 6.14
CA LEU A 91 17.89 5.09 5.09
C LEU A 91 16.47 4.93 4.52
N LEU A 92 15.43 5.16 5.33
CA LEU A 92 14.04 4.98 4.93
C LEU A 92 13.41 6.23 4.31
N VAL A 93 14.02 7.40 4.44
CA VAL A 93 13.54 8.64 3.80
C VAL A 93 13.39 8.43 2.29
N GLY A 94 12.23 8.79 1.75
CA GLY A 94 11.96 8.72 0.31
C GLY A 94 11.70 7.32 -0.26
N THR A 95 11.83 6.26 0.54
CA THR A 95 11.56 4.87 0.08
C THR A 95 10.07 4.57 -0.08
N GLY A 96 9.19 5.38 0.53
CA GLY A 96 7.76 5.08 0.62
C GLY A 96 7.43 3.85 1.47
N TRP A 97 8.39 3.34 2.25
CA TRP A 97 8.17 2.16 3.08
C TRP A 97 7.15 2.44 4.19
N LEU A 98 6.25 1.48 4.37
CA LEU A 98 5.22 1.49 5.41
C LEU A 98 5.26 0.20 6.21
N PRO A 99 4.98 0.19 7.53
CA PRO A 99 4.73 -1.02 8.28
C PRO A 99 3.57 -1.82 7.68
N ALA A 100 3.64 -3.16 7.77
CA ALA A 100 2.61 -4.05 7.20
C ALA A 100 1.17 -3.73 7.67
N LEU A 101 1.00 -3.17 8.87
CA LEU A 101 -0.30 -2.76 9.40
C LEU A 101 -0.90 -1.53 8.71
N MET A 102 -0.08 -0.72 8.04
CA MET A 102 -0.47 0.53 7.38
C MET A 102 -0.63 0.36 5.87
N ARG A 103 -0.21 -0.78 5.32
CA ARG A 103 -0.38 -1.08 3.90
C ARG A 103 -1.84 -1.43 3.64
N ALA A 104 -2.49 -0.65 2.79
CA ALA A 104 -3.79 -1.04 2.23
C ALA A 104 -3.59 -2.36 1.45
N PRO A 105 -4.59 -3.26 1.42
CA PRO A 105 -4.57 -4.38 0.49
C PRO A 105 -4.41 -3.80 -0.91
N ARG A 106 -3.27 -4.04 -1.55
CA ARG A 106 -3.11 -3.65 -2.95
C ARG A 106 -4.04 -4.56 -3.74
N VAL A 107 -5.18 -4.02 -4.17
CA VAL A 107 -5.88 -4.59 -5.33
C VAL A 107 -4.86 -4.51 -6.45
N ALA A 108 -4.40 -5.67 -6.92
CA ALA A 108 -3.53 -5.73 -8.09
C ALA A 108 -4.28 -4.99 -9.20
N GLN A 109 -3.87 -3.76 -9.48
CA GLN A 109 -4.31 -3.07 -10.69
C GLN A 109 -3.75 -3.93 -11.81
N ALA A 110 -4.65 -4.67 -12.48
CA ALA A 110 -4.30 -5.32 -13.74
C ALA A 110 -3.64 -4.24 -14.62
N PRO A 111 -2.51 -4.55 -15.29
CA PRO A 111 -1.88 -3.57 -16.15
C PRO A 111 -2.94 -3.07 -17.14
N ALA A 112 -3.07 -1.76 -17.27
CA ALA A 112 -3.92 -1.15 -18.27
C ALA A 112 -3.41 -1.61 -19.65
N GLU A 113 -4.03 -2.65 -20.18
CA GLU A 113 -3.94 -3.00 -21.59
C GLU A 113 -4.40 -1.77 -22.36
N HIS A 114 -3.44 -1.09 -22.97
CA HIS A 114 -3.70 -0.14 -24.04
C HIS A 114 -3.74 -0.99 -25.32
N PRO A 115 -4.89 -1.20 -25.98
CA PRO A 115 -4.87 -1.75 -27.31
C PRO A 115 -4.38 -0.64 -28.24
N GLN A 116 -3.15 -0.82 -28.69
CA GLN A 116 -2.52 -0.13 -29.81
C GLN A 116 -3.52 -0.06 -30.98
N ALA A 117 -3.68 1.13 -31.55
CA ALA A 117 -4.38 1.32 -32.80
C ALA A 117 -3.57 0.67 -33.94
N ASP A 118 -4.14 -0.35 -34.59
CA ASP A 118 -3.75 -0.74 -35.94
C ASP A 118 -4.93 -0.53 -36.88
N ALA A 119 -4.67 0.31 -37.88
CA ALA A 119 -5.59 0.63 -38.95
C ALA A 119 -5.39 -0.31 -40.14
N VAL A 120 -6.54 -0.71 -40.70
CA VAL A 120 -6.88 -1.08 -42.09
C VAL A 120 -6.20 -2.30 -42.76
N THR A 121 -7.03 -3.24 -43.23
CA THR A 121 -7.34 -3.35 -44.68
C THR A 121 -8.73 -3.98 -44.90
N GLU A 122 -9.57 -3.32 -45.69
CA GLU A 122 -10.78 -3.86 -46.32
C GLU A 122 -10.44 -5.05 -47.24
N THR A 123 -11.35 -6.02 -47.41
CA THR A 123 -12.06 -6.29 -48.69
C THR A 123 -12.94 -7.54 -48.56
N ASN A 124 -14.25 -7.30 -48.54
CA ASN A 124 -15.36 -7.97 -49.25
C ASN A 124 -15.40 -9.52 -49.44
N SER A 125 -16.55 -10.13 -49.14
CA SER A 125 -17.41 -10.81 -50.13
C SER A 125 -18.47 -11.72 -49.47
N ASP A 126 -19.72 -11.26 -49.53
CA ASP A 126 -20.98 -11.99 -49.76
C ASP A 126 -21.45 -13.24 -48.98
N ALA A 127 -22.79 -13.24 -48.84
CA ALA A 127 -23.70 -14.39 -48.88
C ALA A 127 -24.10 -15.07 -47.55
N TYR A 128 -25.22 -14.62 -46.96
CA TYR A 128 -26.56 -15.21 -47.18
C TYR A 128 -27.56 -14.65 -46.16
N SER A 129 -28.52 -13.85 -46.65
CA SER A 129 -29.85 -13.74 -46.05
C SER A 129 -30.71 -14.87 -46.64
N VAL A 130 -31.21 -15.79 -45.81
CA VAL A 130 -32.43 -16.58 -46.09
C VAL A 130 -33.15 -16.85 -44.76
N ALA A 131 -34.47 -16.73 -44.84
CA ALA A 131 -35.47 -16.76 -43.78
C ALA A 131 -35.92 -18.17 -43.34
N ALA A 132 -36.96 -18.16 -42.49
CA ALA A 132 -37.86 -19.24 -42.02
C ALA A 132 -37.46 -19.87 -40.66
N GLU A 133 -38.33 -20.00 -39.66
CA GLU A 133 -39.79 -19.84 -39.50
C GLU A 133 -40.13 -19.11 -38.18
#